data_AF-A0A7V9VYZ3-F1
#
_entry.id   AF-A0A7V9VYZ3-F1
#
_cell.length_a   1.000
_cell.length_b   1.000
_cell.length_c   1.000
_cell.angle_alpha   90.00
_cell.angle_beta   90.00
_cell.angle_gamma   90.00
#
_symmetry.space_group_name_H-M   'P 1'
#
loop_
_entity.id
_entity.type
_entity.pdbx_description
1 polymer ?
#
loop_
_entity_poly.entity_id
_entity_poly.type
_entity_poly.pdbx_seq_one_letter_code
_entity_poly.pdbx_strand_id
1 'polypeptide(L)'
;MPKPTINDSLPPMRAGERESRAGGEQYCLSPLPLPTDSEHGVDVAHIDIQHDDAVMDLRQGASYDSLSDTGALASFAFSVMAIFFLVVWAAIGGFPPPTRVIAMGLGGVYMVLLFPLITGIVFPNVVLKRIPPIRLHRHRREVAFVVEAPGKRFWLPAPTNMWLAAIAGAVAMPTALILFMGLHDWMSTSEAAFPLMTLLLHIVSLAFLPLYPHFYDFCRKRAGQERQTVLVPWEDVIALAVFNPSVSAGAITGFGWNFALLPPDPERPGYTLPGAGIVVGTGGLPGALAQWEYIRRFMEEGPEAITPSAREWGLEWYDAYVAREKAECERTNDMARWRRFRRKRLWEHARFAHWYTEYRMKHVLPKAVPEDWLAEWSKPLPREQWAKPSRQLAELSEQLRAAYQRGEKFIEMGDIEKRFGVEVPPSPCTAYRTLPFAANVA
;
A
#
# COMPACT_ATOMS: atom_id res chain seq x y z
N MET A 1 -16.50 22.09 -17.29
CA MET A 1 -17.61 21.32 -16.68
C MET A 1 -18.60 22.33 -16.13
N PRO A 2 -19.90 22.17 -16.36
CA PRO A 2 -20.89 23.00 -15.67
C PRO A 2 -20.67 22.83 -14.16
N LYS A 3 -20.77 23.92 -13.39
CA LYS A 3 -20.85 23.82 -11.93
C LYS A 3 -22.02 22.88 -11.62
N PRO A 4 -21.86 21.87 -10.75
CA PRO A 4 -22.97 21.02 -10.37
C PRO A 4 -24.05 21.91 -9.72
N THR A 5 -25.11 22.15 -10.48
CA THR A 5 -26.35 22.73 -9.99
C THR A 5 -27.15 21.60 -9.39
N ILE A 6 -27.06 21.49 -8.06
CA ILE A 6 -27.97 20.91 -7.08
C ILE A 6 -27.11 20.53 -5.87
N ASN A 7 -27.41 21.13 -4.72
CA ASN A 7 -26.78 20.91 -3.42
C ASN A 7 -27.30 19.58 -2.82
N ASP A 8 -27.15 18.47 -3.54
CA ASP A 8 -27.51 17.10 -3.11
C ASP A 8 -26.27 16.37 -2.53
N SER A 9 -25.24 17.09 -2.09
CA SER A 9 -24.21 16.48 -1.24
C SER A 9 -24.88 16.09 0.07
N LEU A 10 -25.05 14.80 0.32
CA LEU A 10 -25.45 14.31 1.64
C LEU A 10 -24.54 14.95 2.70
N PRO A 11 -25.08 15.25 3.89
CA PRO A 11 -24.25 15.73 4.98
C PRO A 11 -23.11 14.73 5.24
N PRO A 12 -21.93 15.21 5.66
CA PRO A 12 -20.82 14.33 6.02
C PRO A 12 -21.27 13.34 7.10
N MET A 13 -20.90 12.08 6.95
CA MET A 13 -21.24 11.03 7.91
C MET A 13 -20.72 11.36 9.31
N ARG A 14 -21.51 11.04 10.32
CA ARG A 14 -21.16 11.18 11.74
C ARG A 14 -20.62 9.87 12.30
N ALA A 15 -19.81 9.96 13.34
CA ALA A 15 -19.27 8.79 14.01
C ALA A 15 -20.41 7.86 14.46
N GLY A 16 -20.24 6.56 14.20
CA GLY A 16 -21.24 5.51 14.47
C GLY A 16 -22.31 5.35 13.38
N GLU A 17 -22.40 6.26 12.41
CA GLU A 17 -23.29 6.08 11.26
C GLU A 17 -22.78 5.00 10.31
N ARG A 18 -23.74 4.31 9.69
CA ARG A 18 -23.53 3.30 8.66
C ARG A 18 -24.24 3.73 7.39
N GLU A 19 -23.55 3.59 6.28
CA GLU A 19 -24.15 3.77 4.96
C GLU A 19 -23.89 2.52 4.10
N SER A 20 -24.93 2.07 3.39
CA SER A 20 -24.81 0.99 2.40
C SER A 20 -25.11 1.57 1.02
N ARG A 21 -24.15 1.46 0.09
CA ARG A 21 -24.29 1.98 -1.28
C ARG A 21 -23.70 1.00 -2.28
N ALA A 22 -24.45 0.75 -3.36
CA ALA A 22 -23.98 0.01 -4.53
C ALA A 22 -23.30 -1.35 -4.21
N GLY A 23 -23.76 -2.05 -3.17
CA GLY A 23 -23.19 -3.33 -2.73
C GLY A 23 -21.97 -3.24 -1.82
N GLY A 24 -21.52 -2.02 -1.48
CA GLY A 24 -20.55 -1.73 -0.43
C GLY A 24 -21.22 -1.29 0.87
N GLU A 25 -20.49 -1.41 1.97
CA GLU A 25 -20.89 -0.92 3.29
C GLU A 25 -19.79 -0.04 3.88
N GLN A 26 -20.15 1.07 4.51
CA GLN A 26 -19.20 1.93 5.19
C GLN A 26 -19.69 2.30 6.58
N TYR A 27 -18.78 2.26 7.54
CA TYR A 27 -18.96 2.68 8.92
C TYR A 27 -18.05 3.87 9.18
N CYS A 28 -18.62 4.96 9.67
CA CYS A 28 -17.86 6.15 10.02
C CYS A 28 -17.36 6.04 11.45
N LEU A 29 -16.04 6.13 11.65
CA LEU A 29 -15.39 6.02 12.97
C LEU A 29 -15.04 7.40 13.55
N SER A 30 -15.10 8.45 12.73
CA SER A 30 -14.85 9.84 13.09
C SER A 30 -15.87 10.77 12.38
N PRO A 31 -15.86 12.11 12.50
CA PRO A 31 -14.73 13.04 12.69
C PRO A 31 -14.17 13.13 14.12
N LEU A 32 -15.01 12.98 15.15
CA LEU A 32 -14.50 12.89 16.52
C LEU A 32 -13.82 11.54 16.77
N PRO A 33 -12.61 11.50 17.38
CA PRO A 33 -11.84 10.29 17.58
C PRO A 33 -12.39 9.45 18.74
N LEU A 34 -13.62 8.95 18.57
CA LEU A 34 -14.37 8.26 19.61
C LEU A 34 -13.84 6.83 19.83
N PRO A 35 -13.81 6.35 21.09
CA PRO A 35 -13.43 4.98 21.38
C PRO A 35 -14.47 4.02 20.81
N THR A 36 -14.05 2.88 20.26
CA THR A 36 -14.95 1.84 19.70
C THR A 36 -15.01 0.55 20.54
N ASP A 37 -14.33 0.52 21.69
CA ASP A 37 -14.24 -0.64 22.61
C ASP A 37 -13.71 -1.94 21.98
N SER A 38 -12.77 -1.82 21.03
CA SER A 38 -12.04 -3.00 20.57
C SER A 38 -11.02 -3.38 21.64
N GLU A 39 -11.20 -4.56 22.25
CA GLU A 39 -10.38 -5.08 23.36
C GLU A 39 -8.87 -5.13 23.04
N HIS A 40 -8.50 -5.10 21.76
CA HIS A 40 -7.13 -5.11 21.28
C HIS A 40 -6.92 -4.07 20.18
N GLY A 41 -6.41 -2.88 20.53
CA GLY A 41 -5.78 -1.97 19.58
C GLY A 41 -4.52 -2.63 19.01
N VAL A 42 -4.58 -3.09 17.75
CA VAL A 42 -3.52 -3.82 17.06
C VAL A 42 -3.31 -3.21 15.68
N ASP A 43 -2.05 -3.11 15.26
CA ASP A 43 -1.68 -2.74 13.89
C ASP A 43 -1.89 -3.92 12.93
N VAL A 44 -3.16 -4.16 12.58
CA VAL A 44 -3.60 -5.27 11.72
C VAL A 44 -3.08 -5.12 10.29
N ALA A 45 -2.97 -3.88 9.79
CA ALA A 45 -2.57 -3.59 8.43
C ALA A 45 -1.05 -3.42 8.26
N HIS A 46 -0.27 -3.53 9.34
CA HIS A 46 1.18 -3.31 9.36
C HIS A 46 1.57 -1.95 8.79
N ILE A 47 0.85 -0.90 9.20
CA ILE A 47 1.06 0.47 8.73
C ILE A 47 1.87 1.33 9.69
N ASP A 48 2.09 0.89 10.94
CA ASP A 48 3.02 1.53 11.86
C ASP A 48 4.47 1.23 11.45
N ILE A 49 5.19 2.26 11.01
CA ILE A 49 6.60 2.13 10.60
C ILE A 49 7.53 2.38 11.78
N GLN A 50 7.26 3.46 12.50
CA GLN A 50 8.04 3.91 13.64
C GLN A 50 7.19 4.89 14.45
N HIS A 51 7.38 4.87 15.76
CA HIS A 51 6.78 5.83 16.67
C HIS A 51 7.70 6.08 17.87
N ASP A 52 7.51 7.23 18.49
CA ASP A 52 8.13 7.63 19.76
C ASP A 52 7.04 8.19 20.70
N ASP A 53 7.45 8.86 21.79
CA ASP A 53 6.52 9.45 22.76
C ASP A 53 5.59 10.54 22.19
N ALA A 54 5.98 11.18 21.08
CA ALA A 54 5.31 12.34 20.52
C ALA A 54 4.67 12.07 19.15
N VAL A 55 5.31 11.28 18.30
CA VAL A 55 4.94 11.08 16.89
C VAL A 55 4.85 9.62 16.48
N MET A 56 3.99 9.34 15.51
CA MET A 56 3.85 8.04 14.87
C MET A 56 3.79 8.22 13.36
N ASP A 57 4.58 7.45 12.63
CA ASP A 57 4.63 7.44 11.17
C ASP A 57 3.82 6.27 10.61
N LEU A 58 2.74 6.60 9.91
CA LEU A 58 1.85 5.64 9.25
C LEU A 58 2.11 5.58 7.76
N ARG A 59 2.38 4.38 7.22
CA ARG A 59 2.58 4.14 5.78
C ARG A 59 2.20 2.73 5.37
N GLN A 60 1.63 2.59 4.18
CA GLN A 60 1.45 1.27 3.59
C GLN A 60 2.81 0.65 3.24
N GLY A 61 3.18 -0.40 3.98
CA GLY A 61 4.44 -1.13 3.79
C GLY A 61 4.43 -2.09 2.60
N ALA A 62 5.57 -2.74 2.38
CA ALA A 62 5.66 -3.85 1.44
C ALA A 62 5.08 -5.12 2.08
N SER A 63 4.23 -5.85 1.36
CA SER A 63 3.76 -7.19 1.76
C SER A 63 4.58 -8.28 1.09
N TYR A 64 4.93 -9.33 1.84
CA TYR A 64 5.57 -10.52 1.28
C TYR A 64 4.62 -11.31 0.37
N ASP A 65 3.30 -11.28 0.61
CA ASP A 65 2.31 -12.08 -0.13
C ASP A 65 2.38 -11.78 -1.63
N SER A 66 2.42 -10.49 -1.98
CA SER A 66 2.53 -10.02 -3.38
C SER A 66 3.76 -10.59 -4.10
N LEU A 67 4.87 -10.73 -3.39
CA LEU A 67 6.12 -11.20 -3.96
C LEU A 67 6.18 -12.73 -4.01
N SER A 68 5.59 -13.43 -3.03
CA SER A 68 5.41 -14.88 -3.10
C SER A 68 4.44 -15.31 -4.21
N ASP A 69 3.36 -14.56 -4.44
CA ASP A 69 2.42 -14.81 -5.54
C ASP A 69 3.10 -14.61 -6.89
N THR A 70 3.90 -13.54 -7.01
CA THR A 70 4.73 -13.31 -8.19
C THR A 70 5.74 -14.44 -8.39
N GLY A 71 6.36 -14.94 -7.32
CA GLY A 71 7.27 -16.08 -7.35
C GLY A 71 6.59 -17.38 -7.79
N ALA A 72 5.36 -17.64 -7.32
CA ALA A 72 4.58 -18.81 -7.72
C ALA A 72 4.21 -18.77 -9.21
N LEU A 73 3.80 -17.60 -9.71
CA LEU A 73 3.48 -17.42 -11.12
C LEU A 73 4.73 -17.53 -12.01
N ALA A 74 5.88 -17.03 -11.53
CA ALA A 74 7.16 -17.21 -12.21
C ALA A 74 7.56 -18.70 -12.29
N SER A 75 7.42 -19.46 -11.21
CA SER A 75 7.66 -20.93 -11.21
C SER A 75 6.74 -21.66 -12.20
N PHE A 76 5.47 -21.26 -12.26
CA PHE A 76 4.52 -21.81 -13.23
C PHE A 76 4.94 -21.49 -14.66
N ALA A 77 5.23 -20.22 -14.97
CA ALA A 77 5.67 -19.79 -16.29
C ALA A 77 6.98 -20.49 -16.71
N PHE A 78 7.92 -20.64 -15.80
CA PHE A 78 9.17 -21.37 -16.04
C PHE A 78 8.91 -22.85 -16.35
N SER A 79 8.00 -23.49 -15.62
CA SER A 79 7.62 -24.88 -15.87
C SER A 79 6.96 -25.06 -17.23
N VAL A 80 6.04 -24.16 -17.61
CA VAL A 80 5.41 -24.16 -18.94
C VAL A 80 6.45 -23.97 -20.03
N MET A 81 7.38 -23.03 -19.83
CA MET A 81 8.47 -22.76 -20.78
C MET A 81 9.42 -23.96 -20.92
N ALA A 82 9.80 -24.59 -19.81
CA ALA A 82 10.63 -25.79 -19.81
C ALA A 82 9.95 -26.96 -20.54
N ILE A 83 8.64 -27.19 -20.29
CA ILE A 83 7.85 -28.21 -21.00
C ILE A 83 7.80 -27.89 -22.50
N PHE A 84 7.54 -26.64 -22.86
CA PHE A 84 7.53 -26.21 -24.26
C PHE A 84 8.87 -26.52 -24.95
N PHE A 85 10.00 -26.19 -24.32
CA PHE A 85 11.32 -26.50 -24.86
C PHE A 85 11.58 -28.00 -24.96
N LEU A 86 11.15 -28.80 -23.98
CA LEU A 86 11.28 -30.26 -24.04
C LEU A 86 10.47 -30.85 -25.20
N VAL A 87 9.26 -30.35 -25.46
CA VAL A 87 8.42 -30.78 -26.58
C VAL A 87 9.06 -30.41 -27.92
N VAL A 88 9.54 -29.17 -28.06
CA VAL A 88 10.24 -28.73 -29.28
C VAL A 88 11.51 -29.56 -29.51
N TRP A 89 12.27 -29.83 -28.45
CA TRP A 89 13.46 -30.66 -28.51
C TRP A 89 13.14 -32.10 -28.95
N ALA A 90 12.14 -32.73 -28.33
CA ALA A 90 11.71 -34.08 -28.68
C ALA A 90 11.21 -34.17 -30.13
N ALA A 91 10.49 -33.14 -30.61
CA ALA A 91 10.00 -33.08 -31.99
C ALA A 91 11.13 -33.01 -33.03
N ILE A 92 12.27 -32.40 -32.67
CA ILE A 92 13.44 -32.27 -33.56
C ILE A 92 14.37 -33.50 -33.46
N GLY A 93 14.15 -34.39 -32.48
CA GLY A 93 14.63 -35.77 -32.50
C GLY A 93 16.14 -35.99 -32.30
N GLY A 94 16.89 -34.99 -31.81
CA GLY A 94 18.35 -35.09 -31.71
C GLY A 94 18.95 -34.43 -30.46
N PHE A 95 19.95 -35.10 -29.87
CA PHE A 95 20.88 -34.51 -28.90
C PHE A 95 22.29 -34.44 -29.52
N PRO A 96 22.99 -33.30 -29.42
CA PRO A 96 22.56 -32.05 -28.82
C PRO A 96 21.48 -31.32 -29.65
N PRO A 97 20.59 -30.51 -29.02
CA PRO A 97 19.63 -29.70 -29.76
C PRO A 97 20.34 -28.72 -30.70
N PRO A 98 19.70 -28.32 -31.83
CA PRO A 98 20.25 -27.27 -32.68
C PRO A 98 20.55 -25.99 -31.90
N THR A 99 21.65 -25.32 -32.23
CA THR A 99 22.09 -24.08 -31.56
C THR A 99 21.03 -22.98 -31.58
N ARG A 100 20.21 -22.91 -32.64
CA ARG A 100 19.05 -22.01 -32.72
C ARG A 100 17.97 -22.31 -31.69
N VAL A 101 17.71 -23.60 -31.41
CA VAL A 101 16.75 -24.03 -30.37
C VAL A 101 17.29 -23.71 -28.99
N ILE A 102 18.61 -23.83 -28.78
CA ILE A 102 19.27 -23.39 -27.55
C ILE A 102 19.11 -21.87 -27.37
N ALA A 103 19.33 -21.07 -28.41
CA ALA A 103 19.17 -19.62 -28.37
C ALA A 103 17.71 -19.20 -28.06
N MET A 104 16.74 -19.86 -28.68
CA MET A 104 15.32 -19.70 -28.34
C MET A 104 15.07 -20.06 -26.88
N GLY A 105 15.65 -21.17 -26.41
CA GLY A 105 15.74 -21.63 -25.01
C GLY A 105 16.09 -20.52 -24.04
N LEU A 106 17.28 -19.97 -24.24
CA LEU A 106 17.85 -18.92 -23.40
C LEU A 106 17.01 -17.64 -23.46
N GLY A 107 16.55 -17.24 -24.65
CA GLY A 107 15.66 -16.09 -24.82
C GLY A 107 14.32 -16.26 -24.11
N GLY A 108 13.73 -17.46 -24.16
CA GLY A 108 12.48 -17.79 -23.48
C GLY A 108 12.63 -17.80 -21.95
N VAL A 109 13.73 -18.36 -21.44
CA VAL A 109 14.05 -18.29 -20.00
C VAL A 109 14.24 -16.84 -19.56
N TYR A 110 15.01 -16.05 -20.31
CA TYR A 110 15.22 -14.63 -20.00
C TYR A 110 13.91 -13.85 -20.01
N MET A 111 13.05 -14.07 -21.00
CA MET A 111 11.71 -13.49 -21.07
C MET A 111 10.87 -13.81 -19.82
N VAL A 112 10.87 -15.07 -19.37
CA VAL A 112 10.14 -15.47 -18.15
C VAL A 112 10.71 -14.78 -16.91
N LEU A 113 12.03 -14.60 -16.82
CA LEU A 113 12.68 -13.91 -15.70
C LEU A 113 12.39 -12.40 -15.67
N LEU A 114 12.06 -11.78 -16.82
CA LEU A 114 11.64 -10.39 -16.85
C LEU A 114 10.29 -10.17 -16.17
N PHE A 115 9.43 -11.19 -16.07
CA PHE A 115 8.15 -11.06 -15.37
C PHE A 115 8.34 -10.72 -13.88
N PRO A 116 8.95 -11.58 -13.04
CA PRO A 116 9.14 -11.27 -11.63
C PRO A 116 10.06 -10.06 -11.42
N LEU A 117 10.99 -9.77 -12.34
CA LEU A 117 11.80 -8.56 -12.28
C LEU A 117 10.94 -7.30 -12.41
N ILE A 118 10.08 -7.22 -13.44
CA ILE A 118 9.29 -6.01 -13.70
C ILE A 118 8.15 -5.89 -12.68
N THR A 119 7.35 -6.93 -12.50
CA THR A 119 6.13 -6.90 -11.68
C THR A 119 6.40 -7.12 -10.20
N GLY A 120 7.44 -7.91 -9.87
CA GLY A 120 7.77 -8.27 -8.50
C GLY A 120 8.83 -7.37 -7.87
N ILE A 121 9.70 -6.71 -8.64
CA ILE A 121 10.85 -5.94 -8.13
C ILE A 121 10.79 -4.47 -8.54
N VAL A 122 10.91 -4.16 -9.83
CA VAL A 122 11.08 -2.81 -10.36
C VAL A 122 9.86 -1.95 -10.09
N PHE A 123 8.68 -2.38 -10.55
CA PHE A 123 7.47 -1.58 -10.42
C PHE A 123 7.02 -1.39 -8.96
N PRO A 124 6.94 -2.42 -8.10
CA PRO A 124 6.55 -2.19 -6.70
C PRO A 124 7.54 -1.30 -5.96
N ASN A 125 8.84 -1.33 -6.29
CA ASN A 125 9.80 -0.38 -5.73
C ASN A 125 9.51 1.07 -6.15
N VAL A 126 9.09 1.30 -7.39
CA VAL A 126 8.63 2.62 -7.86
C VAL A 126 7.40 3.07 -7.07
N VAL A 127 6.47 2.16 -6.81
CA VAL A 127 5.27 2.43 -6.01
C VAL A 127 5.63 2.78 -4.56
N LEU A 128 6.40 1.94 -3.87
CA LEU A 128 6.77 2.13 -2.46
C LEU A 128 7.51 3.45 -2.21
N LYS A 129 8.39 3.87 -3.14
CA LYS A 129 9.11 5.15 -3.08
C LYS A 129 8.19 6.38 -3.22
N ARG A 130 6.93 6.20 -3.62
CA ARG A 130 6.00 7.29 -3.90
C ARG A 130 4.81 7.36 -2.96
N ILE A 131 4.64 6.34 -2.11
CA ILE A 131 3.59 6.30 -1.09
C ILE A 131 3.83 7.47 -0.12
N PRO A 132 2.91 8.46 -0.07
CA PRO A 132 3.04 9.60 0.83
C PRO A 132 3.05 9.11 2.28
N PRO A 133 3.90 9.70 3.15
CA PRO A 133 3.83 9.44 4.58
C PRO A 133 2.64 10.17 5.22
N ILE A 134 2.15 9.61 6.31
CA ILE A 134 1.26 10.29 7.26
C ILE A 134 1.98 10.32 8.59
N ARG A 135 2.07 11.50 9.22
CA ARG A 135 2.68 11.62 10.55
C ARG A 135 1.67 12.16 11.54
N LEU A 136 1.45 11.41 12.60
CA LEU A 136 0.62 11.77 13.75
C LEU A 136 1.49 12.52 14.76
N HIS A 137 0.94 13.55 15.40
CA HIS A 137 1.59 14.19 16.54
C HIS A 137 0.61 14.32 17.70
N ARG A 138 0.89 13.51 18.73
CA ARG A 138 0.07 13.39 19.94
C ARG A 138 -0.07 14.70 20.70
N HIS A 139 1.05 15.29 21.10
CA HIS A 139 1.03 16.49 21.96
C HIS A 139 0.34 17.69 21.31
N ARG A 140 0.41 17.79 19.97
CA ARG A 140 -0.28 18.83 19.19
C ARG A 140 -1.73 18.48 18.89
N ARG A 141 -2.11 17.20 18.97
CA ARG A 141 -3.37 16.65 18.45
C ARG A 141 -3.58 17.05 16.99
N GLU A 142 -2.56 16.82 16.17
CA GLU A 142 -2.54 17.14 14.74
C GLU A 142 -2.02 15.95 13.92
N VAL A 143 -2.49 15.83 12.67
CA VAL A 143 -2.08 14.81 11.71
C VAL A 143 -1.61 15.49 10.43
N ALA A 144 -0.39 15.18 10.03
CA ALA A 144 0.21 15.68 8.82
C ALA A 144 -0.05 14.72 7.66
N PHE A 145 -0.81 15.20 6.67
CA PHE A 145 -1.07 14.49 5.41
C PHE A 145 -0.31 15.13 4.28
N VAL A 146 0.27 14.33 3.39
CA VAL A 146 0.85 14.85 2.15
C VAL A 146 -0.21 14.82 1.06
N VAL A 147 -0.62 16.00 0.60
CA VAL A 147 -1.66 16.21 -0.42
C VAL A 147 -1.04 16.70 -1.73
N GLU A 148 -1.79 16.53 -2.81
CA GLU A 148 -1.49 17.22 -4.06
C GLU A 148 -2.05 18.64 -4.04
N ALA A 149 -1.30 19.62 -4.55
CA ALA A 149 -1.76 21.01 -4.61
C ALA A 149 -3.12 21.12 -5.33
N PRO A 150 -4.17 21.67 -4.68
CA PRO A 150 -5.50 21.78 -5.26
C PRO A 150 -5.51 22.60 -6.56
N GLY A 151 -6.36 22.22 -7.51
CA GLY A 151 -6.73 23.06 -8.66
C GLY A 151 -5.82 23.03 -9.88
N LYS A 152 -4.63 22.42 -9.82
CA LYS A 152 -3.77 22.21 -11.00
C LYS A 152 -3.94 20.78 -11.53
N ARG A 153 -4.17 20.62 -12.84
CA ARG A 153 -4.33 19.30 -13.48
C ARG A 153 -3.00 18.87 -14.12
N PHE A 154 -2.58 17.63 -13.85
CA PHE A 154 -1.46 17.00 -14.53
C PHE A 154 -1.97 15.88 -15.45
N TRP A 155 -1.52 15.85 -16.70
CA TRP A 155 -2.02 14.89 -17.69
C TRP A 155 -1.13 13.67 -17.92
N LEU A 156 0.09 13.64 -17.38
CA LEU A 156 0.93 12.44 -17.50
C LEU A 156 0.43 11.32 -16.58
N PRO A 157 0.42 10.06 -17.05
CA PRO A 157 0.07 8.92 -16.19
C PRO A 157 1.01 8.85 -14.98
N ALA A 158 0.47 8.70 -13.78
CA ALA A 158 1.28 8.55 -12.57
C ALA A 158 2.24 7.34 -12.71
N PRO A 159 3.48 7.40 -12.21
CA PRO A 159 4.40 6.26 -12.26
C PRO A 159 3.89 5.01 -11.53
N THR A 160 2.90 5.18 -10.65
CA THR A 160 2.19 4.10 -9.94
C THR A 160 1.06 3.47 -10.76
N ASN A 161 0.79 3.95 -11.98
CA ASN A 161 -0.24 3.42 -12.85
C ASN A 161 0.17 2.03 -13.38
N MET A 162 -0.64 1.01 -13.06
CA MET A 162 -0.40 -0.37 -13.46
C MET A 162 -0.28 -0.57 -14.98
N TRP A 163 -0.96 0.26 -15.78
CA TRP A 163 -0.89 0.16 -17.24
C TRP A 163 0.49 0.53 -17.79
N LEU A 164 1.22 1.45 -17.14
CA LEU A 164 2.60 1.75 -17.53
C LEU A 164 3.51 0.54 -17.33
N ALA A 165 3.34 -0.17 -16.21
CA ALA A 165 4.09 -1.39 -15.93
C ALA A 165 3.76 -2.50 -16.92
N ALA A 166 2.47 -2.68 -17.23
CA ALA A 166 2.01 -3.68 -18.18
C ALA A 166 2.57 -3.43 -19.59
N ILE A 167 2.53 -2.18 -20.07
CA ILE A 167 3.08 -1.81 -21.39
C ILE A 167 4.60 -2.03 -21.43
N ALA A 168 5.33 -1.59 -20.40
CA ALA A 168 6.78 -1.81 -20.34
C ALA A 168 7.13 -3.31 -20.37
N GLY A 169 6.39 -4.13 -19.61
CA GLY A 169 6.55 -5.59 -19.64
C GLY A 169 6.22 -6.21 -20.99
N ALA A 170 5.11 -5.80 -21.61
CA ALA A 170 4.66 -6.30 -22.91
C ALA A 170 5.64 -5.98 -24.06
N VAL A 171 6.46 -4.94 -23.93
CA VAL A 171 7.54 -4.62 -24.87
C VAL A 171 8.84 -5.35 -24.50
N ALA A 172 9.23 -5.34 -23.22
CA ALA A 172 10.49 -5.92 -22.77
C ALA A 172 10.55 -7.44 -22.98
N MET A 173 9.45 -8.16 -22.75
CA MET A 173 9.41 -9.62 -22.85
C MET A 173 9.61 -10.14 -24.28
N PRO A 174 8.85 -9.71 -25.30
CA PRO A 174 9.05 -10.21 -26.66
C PRO A 174 10.39 -9.76 -27.26
N THR A 175 10.82 -8.53 -26.95
CA THR A 175 12.11 -8.01 -27.46
C THR A 175 13.29 -8.80 -26.92
N ALA A 176 13.22 -9.31 -25.69
CA ALA A 176 14.20 -10.26 -25.14
C ALA A 176 14.32 -11.52 -26.01
N LEU A 177 13.21 -12.19 -26.32
CA LEU A 177 13.22 -13.41 -27.12
C LEU A 177 13.78 -13.14 -28.54
N ILE A 178 13.31 -12.08 -29.19
CA ILE A 178 13.75 -11.69 -30.54
C ILE A 178 15.25 -11.35 -30.55
N LEU A 179 15.74 -10.65 -29.51
CA LEU A 179 17.15 -10.28 -29.40
C LEU A 179 18.06 -11.51 -29.35
N PHE A 180 17.71 -12.53 -28.54
CA PHE A 180 18.50 -13.76 -28.45
C PHE A 180 18.55 -14.53 -29.78
N MET A 181 17.42 -14.61 -30.50
CA MET A 181 17.38 -15.21 -31.83
C MET A 181 18.21 -14.40 -32.84
N GLY A 182 18.07 -13.08 -32.86
CA GLY A 182 18.84 -12.23 -33.76
C GLY A 182 20.35 -12.25 -33.48
N LEU A 183 20.76 -12.33 -32.21
CA LEU A 183 22.16 -12.50 -31.84
C LEU A 183 22.71 -13.85 -32.29
N HIS A 184 21.91 -14.92 -32.19
CA HIS A 184 22.29 -16.22 -32.71
C HIS A 184 22.48 -16.20 -34.22
N ASP A 185 21.54 -15.62 -34.97
CA ASP A 185 21.62 -15.52 -36.43
C ASP A 185 22.86 -14.71 -36.86
N TRP A 186 23.14 -13.58 -36.17
CA TRP A 186 24.34 -12.75 -36.39
C TRP A 186 25.65 -13.49 -36.11
N MET A 187 25.72 -14.30 -35.03
CA MET A 187 26.92 -15.07 -34.70
C MET A 187 27.13 -16.29 -35.60
N SER A 188 26.06 -16.82 -36.20
CA SER A 188 26.10 -18.06 -36.98
C SER A 188 26.19 -17.85 -38.49
N THR A 189 25.83 -16.66 -38.98
CA THR A 189 25.75 -16.36 -40.42
C THR A 189 26.52 -15.09 -40.76
N SER A 190 27.43 -15.15 -41.75
CA SER A 190 28.26 -14.01 -42.17
C SER A 190 27.49 -12.85 -42.81
N GLU A 191 26.28 -13.11 -43.32
CA GLU A 191 25.43 -12.12 -44.00
C GLU A 191 24.40 -11.47 -43.06
N ALA A 192 24.21 -12.00 -41.85
CA ALA A 192 23.23 -11.48 -40.92
C ALA A 192 23.71 -10.14 -40.32
N ALA A 193 22.83 -9.14 -40.29
CA ALA A 193 23.10 -7.87 -39.64
C ALA A 193 22.96 -7.98 -38.12
N PHE A 194 23.79 -7.26 -37.37
CA PHE A 194 23.63 -7.16 -35.92
C PHE A 194 22.26 -6.58 -35.56
N PRO A 195 21.50 -7.17 -34.60
CA PRO A 195 20.13 -6.75 -34.26
C PRO A 195 20.08 -5.46 -33.43
N LEU A 196 20.71 -4.38 -33.90
CA LEU A 196 20.89 -3.12 -33.17
C LEU A 196 19.55 -2.51 -32.73
N MET A 197 18.57 -2.46 -33.64
CA MET A 197 17.26 -1.85 -33.36
C MET A 197 16.53 -2.61 -32.24
N THR A 198 16.57 -3.94 -32.26
CA THR A 198 15.97 -4.78 -31.21
C THR A 198 16.70 -4.59 -29.88
N LEU A 199 18.04 -4.53 -29.90
CA LEU A 199 18.84 -4.27 -28.70
C LEU A 199 18.49 -2.92 -28.07
N LEU A 200 18.45 -1.86 -28.87
CA LEU A 200 18.11 -0.51 -28.40
C LEU A 200 16.69 -0.46 -27.84
N LEU A 201 15.72 -1.04 -28.54
CA LEU A 201 14.34 -1.12 -28.06
C LEU A 201 14.25 -1.88 -26.72
N HIS A 202 14.99 -2.98 -26.60
CA HIS A 202 15.03 -3.77 -25.37
C HIS A 202 15.62 -2.97 -24.20
N ILE A 203 16.77 -2.30 -24.40
CA ILE A 203 17.40 -1.44 -23.38
C ILE A 203 16.44 -0.32 -22.95
N VAL A 204 15.82 0.38 -23.90
CA VAL A 204 14.86 1.46 -23.62
C VAL A 204 13.66 0.94 -22.83
N SER A 205 13.14 -0.24 -23.18
CA SER A 205 12.00 -0.85 -22.46
C SER A 205 12.33 -1.17 -21.00
N LEU A 206 13.55 -1.64 -20.71
CA LEU A 206 14.01 -1.92 -19.34
C LEU A 206 14.29 -0.64 -18.55
N ALA A 207 14.81 0.39 -19.21
CA ALA A 207 15.11 1.68 -18.60
C ALA A 207 13.87 2.55 -18.34
N PHE A 208 12.75 2.27 -19.02
CA PHE A 208 11.54 3.09 -18.93
C PHE A 208 11.01 3.20 -17.49
N LEU A 209 10.77 2.10 -16.79
CA LEU A 209 10.17 2.14 -15.43
C LEU A 209 11.07 2.79 -14.37
N PRO A 210 12.41 2.57 -14.35
CA PRO A 210 13.29 3.29 -13.45
C PRO A 210 13.41 4.79 -13.75
N LEU A 211 13.38 5.20 -15.03
CA LEU A 211 13.65 6.59 -15.43
C LEU A 211 12.40 7.47 -15.54
N TYR A 212 11.27 6.89 -15.96
CA TYR A 212 9.98 7.60 -16.07
C TYR A 212 9.57 8.35 -14.79
N PRO A 213 9.75 7.81 -13.58
CA PRO A 213 9.50 8.52 -12.32
C PRO A 213 10.23 9.88 -12.24
N HIS A 214 11.50 9.95 -12.61
CA HIS A 214 12.28 11.18 -12.56
C HIS A 214 11.82 12.18 -13.63
N PHE A 215 11.51 11.70 -14.84
CA PHE A 215 10.93 12.53 -15.90
C PHE A 215 9.56 13.09 -15.48
N TYR A 216 8.72 12.25 -14.87
CA TYR A 216 7.40 12.64 -14.34
C TYR A 216 7.52 13.75 -13.29
N ASP A 217 8.43 13.60 -12.32
CA ASP A 217 8.63 14.61 -11.28
C ASP A 217 9.20 15.92 -11.85
N PHE A 218 10.11 15.83 -12.81
CA PHE A 218 10.62 17.00 -13.53
C PHE A 218 9.49 17.78 -14.22
N CYS A 219 8.64 17.08 -14.97
CA CYS A 219 7.49 17.69 -15.64
C CYS A 219 6.47 18.26 -14.64
N ARG A 220 6.21 17.55 -13.55
CA ARG A 220 5.29 17.96 -12.49
C ARG A 220 5.77 19.22 -11.77
N LYS A 221 7.08 19.30 -11.48
CA LYS A 221 7.72 20.50 -10.90
C LYS A 221 7.63 21.69 -11.84
N ARG A 222 7.90 21.49 -13.15
CA ARG A 222 7.74 22.53 -14.18
C ARG A 222 6.30 23.03 -14.31
N ALA A 223 5.31 22.18 -14.08
CA ALA A 223 3.89 22.55 -14.02
C ALA A 223 3.47 23.23 -12.71
N GLY A 224 4.38 23.36 -11.73
CA GLY A 224 4.13 23.97 -10.43
C GLY A 224 3.15 23.17 -9.56
N GLN A 225 3.13 21.84 -9.73
CA GLN A 225 2.32 20.90 -8.94
C GLN A 225 3.18 20.21 -7.88
N GLU A 226 3.60 20.95 -6.87
CA GLU A 226 4.35 20.37 -5.76
C GLU A 226 3.43 19.73 -4.73
N ARG A 227 3.93 18.70 -4.04
CA ARG A 227 3.23 18.10 -2.90
C ARG A 227 3.31 19.08 -1.73
N GLN A 228 2.25 19.15 -0.94
CA GLN A 228 2.20 19.98 0.25
C GLN A 228 1.81 19.12 1.43
N THR A 229 2.32 19.45 2.61
CA THR A 229 1.90 18.83 3.86
C THR A 229 0.78 19.68 4.44
N VAL A 230 -0.37 19.08 4.68
CA VAL A 230 -1.53 19.69 5.34
C VAL A 230 -1.61 19.18 6.77
N LEU A 231 -1.68 20.09 7.73
CA LEU A 231 -1.86 19.78 9.14
C LEU A 231 -3.35 19.81 9.48
N VAL A 232 -3.92 18.64 9.74
CA VAL A 232 -5.33 18.46 10.09
C VAL A 232 -5.44 18.24 11.60
N PRO A 233 -6.28 18.99 12.33
CA PRO A 233 -6.56 18.69 13.73
C PRO A 233 -7.05 17.26 13.89
N TRP A 234 -6.63 16.58 14.97
CA TRP A 234 -6.98 15.18 15.21
C TRP A 234 -8.50 14.95 15.27
N GLU A 235 -9.25 15.93 15.75
CA GLU A 235 -10.72 15.91 15.84
C GLU A 235 -11.45 16.22 14.52
N ASP A 236 -10.71 16.55 13.45
CA ASP A 236 -11.23 16.73 12.09
C ASP A 236 -10.90 15.54 11.17
N VAL A 237 -9.99 14.64 11.59
CA VAL A 237 -9.53 13.55 10.73
C VAL A 237 -10.67 12.59 10.42
N ILE A 238 -10.81 12.20 9.16
CA ILE A 238 -11.82 11.22 8.74
C ILE A 238 -11.24 9.80 8.84
N ALA A 239 -11.93 8.92 9.56
CA ALA A 239 -11.62 7.51 9.72
C ALA A 239 -12.85 6.69 9.35
N LEU A 240 -12.68 5.76 8.42
CA LEU A 240 -13.78 4.94 7.89
C LEU A 240 -13.38 3.47 7.89
N ALA A 241 -14.31 2.59 8.24
CA ALA A 241 -14.25 1.18 7.93
C ALA A 241 -15.13 0.90 6.71
N VAL A 242 -14.52 0.57 5.59
CA VAL A 242 -15.19 0.47 4.29
C VAL A 242 -15.06 -0.93 3.72
N PHE A 243 -16.20 -1.59 3.53
CA PHE A 243 -16.34 -2.79 2.74
C PHE A 243 -16.56 -2.42 1.28
N ASN A 244 -15.55 -2.70 0.45
CA ASN A 244 -15.64 -2.50 -0.98
C ASN A 244 -15.24 -3.77 -1.73
N PRO A 245 -15.88 -4.05 -2.88
CA PRO A 245 -15.33 -5.01 -3.83
C PRO A 245 -14.00 -4.48 -4.36
N SER A 246 -12.94 -5.28 -4.27
CA SER A 246 -11.68 -5.03 -4.96
C SER A 246 -11.91 -5.21 -6.45
N VAL A 247 -11.81 -4.14 -7.24
CA VAL A 247 -12.08 -4.19 -8.69
C VAL A 247 -10.74 -4.22 -9.45
N SER A 248 -10.58 -5.16 -10.39
CA SER A 248 -9.54 -5.11 -11.43
C SER A 248 -10.18 -5.07 -12.82
N ALA A 249 -9.39 -5.05 -13.89
CA ALA A 249 -9.83 -4.87 -15.28
C ALA A 249 -11.02 -5.77 -15.66
N GLY A 250 -12.24 -5.26 -15.48
CA GLY A 250 -13.51 -5.89 -15.84
C GLY A 250 -14.15 -6.83 -14.80
N ALA A 251 -13.56 -7.03 -13.60
CA ALA A 251 -14.12 -7.96 -12.62
C ALA A 251 -13.84 -7.59 -11.15
N ILE A 252 -14.73 -8.03 -10.26
CA ILE A 252 -14.51 -8.04 -8.81
C ILE A 252 -13.51 -9.16 -8.50
N THR A 253 -12.33 -8.79 -8.00
CA THR A 253 -11.20 -9.66 -7.65
C THR A 253 -11.19 -10.11 -6.20
N GLY A 254 -12.06 -9.53 -5.37
CA GLY A 254 -12.20 -9.90 -3.97
C GLY A 254 -13.18 -8.98 -3.26
N PHE A 255 -13.58 -9.38 -2.06
CA PHE A 255 -14.32 -8.54 -1.13
C PHE A 255 -13.49 -8.41 0.14
N GLY A 256 -13.38 -7.20 0.67
CA GLY A 256 -12.56 -6.97 1.85
C GLY A 256 -12.98 -5.73 2.60
N TRP A 257 -12.79 -5.79 3.91
CA TRP A 257 -12.85 -4.62 4.78
C TRP A 257 -11.54 -3.85 4.70
N ASN A 258 -11.66 -2.56 4.49
CA ASN A 258 -10.54 -1.63 4.48
C ASN A 258 -10.71 -0.60 5.59
N PHE A 259 -9.61 -0.23 6.22
CA PHE A 259 -9.52 0.94 7.07
C PHE A 259 -9.00 2.11 6.23
N ALA A 260 -9.68 3.26 6.30
CA ALA A 260 -9.28 4.47 5.61
C ALA A 260 -9.07 5.60 6.61
N LEU A 261 -7.92 6.28 6.54
CA LEU A 261 -7.61 7.49 7.31
C LEU A 261 -7.32 8.62 6.33
N LEU A 262 -8.16 9.64 6.31
CA LEU A 262 -8.26 10.62 5.24
C LEU A 262 -8.35 12.05 5.79
N PRO A 263 -7.72 13.04 5.13
CA PRO A 263 -7.96 14.45 5.43
C PRO A 263 -9.28 14.93 4.79
N PRO A 264 -10.20 15.58 5.54
CA PRO A 264 -11.39 16.20 4.98
C PRO A 264 -11.03 17.36 4.04
N ASP A 265 -11.88 17.62 3.05
CA ASP A 265 -11.81 18.84 2.24
C ASP A 265 -12.61 19.97 2.94
N PRO A 266 -11.94 21.03 3.43
CA PRO A 266 -12.61 22.11 4.15
C PRO A 266 -13.53 22.95 3.25
N GLU A 267 -13.33 22.95 1.93
CA GLU A 267 -14.18 23.68 0.98
C GLU A 267 -15.39 22.85 0.52
N ARG A 268 -15.31 21.52 0.64
CA ARG A 268 -16.33 20.58 0.14
C ARG A 268 -16.65 19.53 1.20
N PRO A 269 -17.64 19.80 2.07
CA PRO A 269 -18.11 18.83 3.05
C PRO A 269 -18.45 17.48 2.40
N GLY A 270 -17.99 16.39 3.01
CA GLY A 270 -18.17 15.03 2.52
C GLY A 270 -17.15 14.57 1.47
N TYR A 271 -16.24 15.45 1.02
CA TYR A 271 -15.10 15.09 0.17
C TYR A 271 -13.79 15.13 0.97
N THR A 272 -12.75 14.51 0.41
CA THR A 272 -11.41 14.45 0.98
C THR A 272 -10.40 15.13 0.06
N LEU A 273 -9.29 15.61 0.64
CA LEU A 273 -8.25 16.22 -0.18
C LEU A 273 -7.61 15.17 -1.11
N PRO A 274 -7.46 15.48 -2.41
CA PRO A 274 -7.01 14.50 -3.40
C PRO A 274 -5.56 14.06 -3.16
N GLY A 275 -5.32 12.76 -3.37
CA GLY A 275 -3.99 12.17 -3.32
C GLY A 275 -3.40 12.03 -1.91
N ALA A 276 -4.22 12.17 -0.88
CA ALA A 276 -3.81 12.04 0.52
C ALA A 276 -4.59 10.97 1.28
N GLY A 277 -4.03 10.58 2.41
CA GLY A 277 -4.58 9.54 3.29
C GLY A 277 -4.07 8.14 2.96
N ILE A 278 -4.56 7.17 3.71
CA ILE A 278 -4.18 5.76 3.61
C ILE A 278 -5.44 4.91 3.61
N VAL A 279 -5.47 3.90 2.73
CA VAL A 279 -6.55 2.90 2.65
C VAL A 279 -5.90 1.53 2.62
N VAL A 280 -6.17 0.70 3.62
CA VAL A 280 -5.52 -0.60 3.80
C VAL A 280 -6.51 -1.68 4.17
N GLY A 281 -6.31 -2.89 3.65
CA GLY A 281 -7.11 -4.06 4.00
C GLY A 281 -6.85 -4.49 5.43
N THR A 282 -7.91 -4.87 6.15
CA THR A 282 -7.85 -5.24 7.57
C THR A 282 -8.47 -6.62 7.85
N GLY A 283 -8.74 -7.40 6.80
CA GLY A 283 -9.28 -8.77 6.88
C GLY A 283 -10.75 -8.85 7.31
N GLY A 284 -11.26 -7.90 8.10
CA GLY A 284 -12.63 -7.84 8.55
C GLY A 284 -12.96 -6.54 9.28
N LEU A 285 -14.25 -6.25 9.52
CA LEU A 285 -14.69 -5.09 10.30
C LEU A 285 -14.03 -5.03 11.69
N PRO A 286 -13.91 -6.14 12.46
CA PRO A 286 -13.18 -6.10 13.73
C PRO A 286 -11.72 -5.66 13.58
N GLY A 287 -11.07 -6.03 12.47
CA GLY A 287 -9.70 -5.59 12.18
C GLY A 287 -9.62 -4.09 11.87
N ALA A 288 -10.60 -3.53 11.18
CA ALA A 288 -10.68 -2.08 10.94
C ALA A 288 -10.89 -1.31 12.25
N LEU A 289 -11.75 -1.81 13.15
CA LEU A 289 -11.96 -1.23 14.48
C LEU A 289 -10.70 -1.34 15.35
N ALA A 290 -10.00 -2.49 15.31
CA ALA A 290 -8.74 -2.69 16.03
C ALA A 290 -7.63 -1.75 15.52
N GLN A 291 -7.53 -1.54 14.20
CA GLN A 291 -6.58 -0.59 13.61
C GLN A 291 -6.88 0.86 14.02
N TRP A 292 -8.17 1.23 14.06
CA TRP A 292 -8.60 2.53 14.55
C TRP A 292 -8.23 2.74 16.01
N GLU A 293 -8.58 1.77 16.88
CA GLU A 293 -8.22 1.83 18.30
C GLU A 293 -6.71 1.86 18.50
N TYR A 294 -5.92 1.17 17.69
CA TYR A 294 -4.46 1.27 17.73
C TYR A 294 -3.98 2.72 17.57
N ILE A 295 -4.44 3.39 16.51
CA ILE A 295 -4.06 4.79 16.21
C ILE A 295 -4.62 5.74 17.29
N ARG A 296 -5.88 5.55 17.69
CA ARG A 296 -6.53 6.39 18.70
C ARG A 296 -5.85 6.28 20.06
N ARG A 297 -5.51 5.06 20.51
CA ARG A 297 -4.82 4.85 21.79
C ARG A 297 -3.43 5.46 21.79
N PHE A 298 -2.70 5.39 20.67
CA PHE A 298 -1.45 6.15 20.53
C PHE A 298 -1.69 7.66 20.74
N MET A 299 -2.66 8.24 20.03
CA MET A 299 -2.95 9.68 20.10
C MET A 299 -3.47 10.14 21.47
N GLU A 300 -4.30 9.35 22.15
CA GLU A 300 -4.95 9.74 23.40
C GLU A 300 -4.13 9.30 24.64
N GLU A 301 -3.71 8.03 24.68
CA GLU A 301 -3.12 7.39 25.86
C GLU A 301 -1.58 7.39 25.80
N GLY A 302 -0.99 7.27 24.60
CA GLY A 302 0.46 7.28 24.36
C GLY A 302 1.00 5.94 23.84
N PRO A 303 2.32 5.85 23.58
CA PRO A 303 2.95 4.64 23.01
C PRO A 303 2.86 3.42 23.95
N GLU A 304 2.76 3.63 25.26
CA GLU A 304 2.64 2.56 26.26
C GLU A 304 1.30 1.81 26.17
N ALA A 305 0.29 2.42 25.53
CA ALA A 305 -1.07 1.90 25.44
C ALA A 305 -1.30 1.00 24.21
N ILE A 306 -0.38 1.04 23.24
CA ILE A 306 -0.46 0.25 22.01
C ILE A 306 0.38 -1.01 22.13
N THR A 307 -0.06 -2.07 21.44
CA THR A 307 0.75 -3.27 21.34
C THR A 307 1.97 -3.00 20.45
N PRO A 308 3.15 -3.57 20.72
CA PRO A 308 4.28 -3.49 19.81
C PRO A 308 3.85 -3.99 18.42
N SER A 309 4.09 -3.20 17.37
CA SER A 309 3.73 -3.58 16.01
C SER A 309 4.45 -4.89 15.66
N ALA A 310 3.67 -5.94 15.41
CA ALA A 310 4.22 -7.22 15.02
C ALA A 310 4.84 -7.05 13.63
N ARG A 311 6.18 -7.11 13.56
CA ARG A 311 6.91 -7.16 12.28
C ARG A 311 6.76 -8.55 11.70
N GLU A 312 5.57 -8.85 11.18
CA GLU A 312 5.22 -10.14 10.56
C GLU A 312 5.82 -10.29 9.15
N TRP A 313 7.00 -9.75 8.96
CA TRP A 313 7.71 -9.69 7.71
C TRP A 313 9.22 -9.85 7.98
N GLY A 314 9.95 -10.30 6.97
CA GLY A 314 11.38 -10.59 7.10
C GLY A 314 11.74 -12.03 7.48
N LEU A 315 13.05 -12.29 7.53
CA LEU A 315 13.58 -13.65 7.61
C LEU A 315 13.37 -14.30 8.98
N GLU A 316 13.51 -13.53 10.06
CA GLU A 316 13.32 -14.06 11.42
C GLU A 316 11.89 -14.58 11.63
N TRP A 317 10.90 -13.81 11.17
CA TRP A 317 9.51 -14.24 11.22
C TRP A 317 9.27 -15.48 10.36
N TYR A 318 9.82 -15.52 9.14
CA TYR A 318 9.69 -16.68 8.25
C TYR A 318 10.29 -17.94 8.87
N ASP A 319 11.48 -17.84 9.47
CA ASP A 319 12.14 -18.97 10.10
C ASP A 319 11.35 -19.46 11.33
N ALA A 320 10.80 -18.54 12.13
CA ALA A 320 9.90 -18.87 13.24
C ALA A 320 8.59 -19.52 12.76
N TYR A 321 7.98 -19.00 11.68
CA TYR A 321 6.77 -19.56 11.08
C TYR A 321 6.99 -20.98 10.56
N VAL A 322 8.09 -21.21 9.82
CA VAL A 322 8.48 -22.53 9.34
C VAL A 322 8.76 -23.50 10.49
N ALA A 323 9.38 -23.03 11.58
CA ALA A 323 9.62 -23.84 12.77
C ALA A 323 8.32 -24.22 13.49
N ARG A 324 7.37 -23.29 13.65
CA ARG A 324 6.05 -23.57 14.23
C ARG A 324 5.27 -24.60 13.41
N GLU A 325 5.24 -24.44 12.09
CA GLU A 325 4.56 -25.40 11.21
C GLU A 325 5.20 -26.79 11.26
N LYS A 326 6.54 -26.85 11.37
CA LYS A 326 7.26 -28.11 11.54
C LYS A 326 6.89 -28.80 12.85
N ALA A 327 6.94 -28.06 13.97
CA ALA A 327 6.61 -28.58 15.29
C ALA A 327 5.16 -29.09 15.36
N GLU A 328 4.22 -28.37 14.73
CA GLU A 328 2.83 -28.78 14.66
C GLU A 328 2.63 -30.06 13.82
N CYS A 329 3.36 -30.19 12.69
CA CYS A 329 3.34 -31.42 11.89
C CYS A 329 3.97 -32.61 12.65
N GLU A 330 5.03 -32.39 13.42
CA GLU A 330 5.64 -33.42 14.28
C GLU A 330 4.69 -33.84 15.41
N ARG A 331 4.02 -32.87 16.06
CA ARG A 331 3.02 -33.10 17.11
C ARG A 331 1.82 -33.91 16.61
N THR A 332 1.37 -33.65 15.39
CA THR A 332 0.23 -34.34 14.76
C THR A 332 0.65 -35.58 13.95
N ASN A 333 1.94 -35.88 13.88
CA ASN A 333 2.53 -36.95 13.06
C ASN A 333 2.16 -36.89 11.56
N ASP A 334 1.89 -35.69 11.02
CA ASP A 334 1.54 -35.46 9.61
C ASP A 334 2.75 -34.95 8.80
N MET A 335 3.68 -35.86 8.50
CA MET A 335 4.85 -35.53 7.67
C MET A 335 4.48 -35.24 6.21
N ALA A 336 3.30 -35.63 5.75
CA ALA A 336 2.83 -35.32 4.41
C ALA A 336 2.45 -33.83 4.29
N ARG A 337 1.80 -33.26 5.31
CA ARG A 337 1.56 -31.82 5.44
C ARG A 337 2.87 -31.04 5.41
N TRP A 338 3.87 -31.46 6.16
CA TRP A 338 5.19 -30.82 6.13
C TRP A 338 5.82 -30.81 4.73
N ARG A 339 5.80 -31.94 4.01
CA ARG A 339 6.33 -32.02 2.64
C ARG A 339 5.55 -31.12 1.68
N ARG A 340 4.21 -31.06 1.77
CA ARG A 340 3.38 -30.16 0.96
C ARG A 340 3.71 -28.70 1.26
N PHE A 341 3.81 -28.34 2.54
CA PHE A 341 4.18 -26.99 2.98
C PHE A 341 5.55 -26.57 2.43
N ARG A 342 6.58 -27.42 2.57
CA ARG A 342 7.93 -27.12 2.07
C ARG A 342 7.99 -26.98 0.55
N ARG A 343 7.30 -27.85 -0.20
CA ARG A 343 7.21 -27.72 -1.66
C ARG A 343 6.52 -26.42 -2.08
N LYS A 344 5.40 -26.07 -1.43
CA LYS A 344 4.68 -24.82 -1.67
C LYS A 344 5.57 -23.60 -1.44
N ARG A 345 6.26 -23.54 -0.29
CA ARG A 345 7.15 -22.40 0.03
C ARG A 345 8.37 -22.29 -0.88
N LEU A 346 8.87 -23.42 -1.39
CA LEU A 346 9.93 -23.43 -2.39
C LEU A 346 9.41 -22.94 -3.75
N TRP A 347 8.22 -23.39 -4.16
CA TRP A 347 7.54 -22.98 -5.39
C TRP A 347 7.24 -21.47 -5.42
N GLU A 348 6.83 -20.91 -4.29
CA GLU A 348 6.54 -19.48 -4.10
C GLU A 348 7.79 -18.61 -3.96
N HIS A 349 8.98 -19.22 -3.86
CA HIS A 349 10.20 -18.49 -3.49
C HIS A 349 10.05 -17.71 -2.16
N ALA A 350 9.30 -18.26 -1.21
CA ALA A 350 8.85 -17.55 -0.01
C ALA A 350 10.01 -16.95 0.81
N ARG A 351 11.12 -17.69 0.96
CA ARG A 351 12.30 -17.17 1.68
C ARG A 351 12.87 -15.89 1.02
N PHE A 352 12.96 -15.87 -0.30
CA PHE A 352 13.40 -14.69 -1.05
C PHE A 352 12.39 -13.55 -0.90
N ALA A 353 11.09 -13.87 -0.95
CA ALA A 353 10.04 -12.88 -0.76
C ALA A 353 10.16 -12.18 0.60
N HIS A 354 10.34 -12.93 1.69
CA HIS A 354 10.55 -12.36 3.02
C HIS A 354 11.83 -11.52 3.12
N TRP A 355 12.96 -12.02 2.62
CA TRP A 355 14.23 -11.27 2.61
C TRP A 355 14.12 -9.94 1.85
N TYR A 356 13.50 -9.96 0.66
CA TYR A 356 13.40 -8.77 -0.15
C TYR A 356 12.36 -7.78 0.36
N THR A 357 11.29 -8.27 0.99
CA THR A 357 10.34 -7.41 1.73
C THR A 357 11.04 -6.70 2.89
N GLU A 358 11.87 -7.41 3.66
CA GLU A 358 12.67 -6.78 4.71
C GLU A 358 13.62 -5.70 4.14
N TYR A 359 14.30 -6.00 3.03
CA TYR A 359 15.12 -5.02 2.32
C TYR A 359 14.30 -3.79 1.89
N ARG A 360 13.09 -3.98 1.39
CA ARG A 360 12.19 -2.89 1.00
C ARG A 360 11.84 -2.00 2.17
N MET A 361 11.45 -2.60 3.29
CA MET A 361 11.09 -1.87 4.50
C MET A 361 12.27 -1.05 5.05
N LYS A 362 13.49 -1.62 5.01
CA LYS A 362 14.71 -0.97 5.53
C LYS A 362 15.36 0.05 4.59
N HIS A 363 15.27 -0.14 3.26
CA HIS A 363 16.09 0.64 2.30
C HIS A 363 15.32 1.27 1.14
N VAL A 364 14.09 0.82 0.83
CA VAL A 364 13.31 1.35 -0.29
C VAL A 364 12.22 2.29 0.20
N LEU A 365 11.44 1.86 1.19
CA LEU A 365 10.34 2.62 1.76
C LEU A 365 10.81 3.96 2.36
N PRO A 366 11.92 4.03 3.14
CA PRO A 366 12.37 5.30 3.72
C PRO A 366 12.71 6.38 2.69
N LYS A 367 13.15 5.99 1.48
CA LYS A 367 13.50 6.93 0.39
C LYS A 367 12.32 7.74 -0.16
N ALA A 368 11.10 7.40 0.22
CA ALA A 368 9.92 8.17 -0.15
C ALA A 368 9.72 9.44 0.69
N VAL A 369 10.40 9.53 1.82
CA VAL A 369 10.25 10.61 2.79
C VAL A 369 11.52 11.46 2.80
N PRO A 370 11.41 12.78 2.69
CA PRO A 370 12.54 13.66 2.87
C PRO A 370 13.13 13.53 4.27
N GLU A 371 14.46 13.50 4.41
CA GLU A 371 15.14 13.37 5.71
C GLU A 371 14.71 14.48 6.68
N ASP A 372 14.50 15.69 6.15
CA ASP A 372 14.14 16.87 6.94
C ASP A 372 12.61 17.07 7.08
N TRP A 373 11.81 16.14 6.56
CA TRP A 373 10.35 16.30 6.54
C TRP A 373 9.79 16.40 7.95
N LEU A 374 9.19 17.57 8.24
CA LEU A 374 8.59 17.93 9.53
C LEU A 374 9.54 17.85 10.75
N ALA A 375 10.86 17.91 10.56
CA ALA A 375 11.82 17.75 11.65
C ALA A 375 11.56 18.68 12.85
N GLU A 376 11.21 19.96 12.60
CA GLU A 376 10.85 20.89 13.68
C GLU A 376 9.46 20.66 14.27
N TRP A 377 8.48 20.34 13.42
CA TRP A 377 7.11 20.11 13.86
C TRP A 377 7.01 18.85 14.73
N SER A 378 7.82 17.84 14.45
CA SER A 378 7.90 16.55 15.16
C SER A 378 8.59 16.61 16.53
N LYS A 379 9.16 17.75 16.94
CA LYS A 379 9.79 17.87 18.26
C LYS A 379 8.73 17.75 19.38
N PRO A 380 9.02 17.00 20.47
CA PRO A 380 8.10 16.88 21.58
C PRO A 380 7.84 18.25 22.24
N LEU A 381 6.60 18.47 22.67
CA LEU A 381 6.20 19.67 23.39
C LEU A 381 6.24 19.40 24.91
N PRO A 382 6.56 20.42 25.74
CA PRO A 382 6.37 20.35 27.18
C PRO A 382 4.92 20.02 27.54
N ARG A 383 4.71 19.30 28.66
CA ARG A 383 3.37 18.82 29.08
C ARG A 383 2.36 19.95 29.26
N GLU A 384 2.82 21.14 29.61
CA GLU A 384 2.01 22.33 29.80
C GLU A 384 1.42 22.86 28.48
N GLN A 385 2.07 22.53 27.35
CA GLN A 385 1.68 22.97 26.00
C GLN A 385 0.90 21.89 25.23
N TRP A 386 0.58 20.76 25.87
CA TRP A 386 -0.18 19.71 25.22
C TRP A 386 -1.60 20.16 24.94
N ALA A 387 -2.02 20.01 23.68
CA ALA A 387 -3.40 20.22 23.29
C ALA A 387 -4.30 19.21 24.02
N LYS A 388 -5.41 19.70 24.57
CA LYS A 388 -6.39 18.89 25.29
C LYS A 388 -7.54 18.50 24.36
N PRO A 389 -8.19 17.35 24.56
CA PRO A 389 -9.40 17.00 23.83
C PRO A 389 -10.49 18.04 24.06
N SER A 390 -11.34 18.24 23.06
CA SER A 390 -12.52 19.10 23.22
C SER A 390 -13.46 18.58 24.31
N ARG A 391 -14.26 19.49 24.86
CA ARG A 391 -15.26 19.14 25.89
C ARG A 391 -16.25 18.09 25.36
N GLN A 392 -16.69 18.25 24.12
CA GLN A 392 -17.62 17.34 23.45
C GLN A 392 -17.01 15.95 23.29
N LEU A 393 -15.75 15.86 22.85
CA LEU A 393 -15.06 14.58 22.74
C LEU A 393 -14.92 13.90 24.10
N ALA A 394 -14.56 14.64 25.15
CA ALA A 394 -14.42 14.08 26.50
C ALA A 394 -15.77 13.56 27.03
N GLU A 395 -16.84 14.34 26.89
CA GLU A 395 -18.19 13.99 27.31
C GLU A 395 -18.72 12.75 26.55
N LEU A 396 -18.63 12.74 25.22
CA LEU A 396 -19.04 11.59 24.41
C LEU A 396 -18.22 10.34 24.71
N SER A 397 -16.91 10.49 24.94
CA SER A 397 -16.04 9.35 25.29
C SER A 397 -16.44 8.73 26.63
N GLU A 398 -16.83 9.52 27.61
CA GLU A 398 -17.32 9.02 28.91
C GLU A 398 -18.65 8.29 28.75
N GLN A 399 -19.60 8.88 28.01
CA GLN A 399 -20.91 8.28 27.76
C GLN A 399 -20.80 6.96 26.98
N LEU A 400 -19.89 6.89 26.00
CA LEU A 400 -19.59 5.67 25.25
C LEU A 400 -19.01 4.57 26.16
N ARG A 401 -18.03 4.89 27.01
CA ARG A 401 -17.49 3.92 27.98
C ARG A 401 -18.58 3.37 28.90
N ALA A 402 -19.50 4.22 29.35
CA ALA A 402 -20.65 3.76 30.13
C ALA A 402 -21.60 2.86 29.33
N ALA A 403 -21.77 3.11 28.02
CA ALA A 403 -22.57 2.27 27.13
C ALA A 403 -21.92 0.90 26.86
N TYR A 404 -20.60 0.86 26.70
CA TYR A 404 -19.84 -0.37 26.56
C TYR A 404 -19.91 -1.26 27.79
N GLN A 405 -19.89 -0.68 28.98
CA GLN A 405 -20.13 -1.42 30.23
C GLN A 405 -21.53 -2.04 30.31
N ARG A 406 -22.51 -1.55 29.54
CA ARG A 406 -23.85 -2.13 29.40
C ARG A 406 -23.94 -3.19 28.29
N GLY A 407 -22.85 -3.46 27.56
CA GLY A 407 -22.78 -4.40 26.46
C GLY A 407 -23.29 -3.87 25.12
N GLU A 408 -23.53 -2.56 25.00
CA GLU A 408 -23.87 -1.93 23.72
C GLU A 408 -22.64 -1.86 22.82
N LYS A 409 -22.77 -2.00 21.50
CA LYS A 409 -21.63 -1.96 20.56
C LYS A 409 -21.62 -0.70 19.72
N PHE A 410 -20.44 -0.14 19.46
CA PHE A 410 -20.28 1.10 18.68
C PHE A 410 -21.03 1.07 17.34
N ILE A 411 -20.88 -0.02 16.59
CA ILE A 411 -21.47 -0.19 15.24
C ILE A 411 -23.01 -0.30 15.23
N GLU A 412 -23.64 -0.52 16.39
CA GLU A 412 -25.09 -0.67 16.54
C GLU A 412 -25.75 0.64 17.05
N MET A 413 -24.95 1.62 17.50
CA MET A 413 -25.45 2.81 18.17
C MET A 413 -25.97 3.89 17.21
N GLY A 414 -25.55 3.89 15.94
CA GLY A 414 -25.88 4.91 14.95
C GLY A 414 -25.17 6.23 15.23
N ASP A 415 -25.79 7.36 14.86
CA ASP A 415 -25.27 8.70 15.15
C ASP A 415 -25.08 8.90 16.66
N ILE A 416 -23.82 8.90 17.09
CA ILE A 416 -23.43 9.01 18.50
C ILE A 416 -23.77 10.39 19.09
N GLU A 417 -23.56 11.46 18.32
CA GLU A 417 -23.82 12.84 18.76
C GLU A 417 -25.30 12.99 19.11
N LYS A 418 -26.18 12.54 18.20
CA LYS A 418 -27.62 12.59 18.39
C LYS A 418 -28.12 11.64 19.49
N ARG A 419 -27.54 10.44 19.60
CA ARG A 419 -27.92 9.45 20.62
C ARG A 419 -27.75 9.98 22.03
N PHE A 420 -26.67 10.73 22.25
CA PHE A 420 -26.28 11.25 23.55
C PHE A 420 -26.65 12.73 23.75
N GLY A 421 -27.25 13.37 22.75
CA GLY A 421 -27.71 14.76 22.84
C GLY A 421 -26.59 15.79 22.93
N VAL A 422 -25.40 15.47 22.40
CA VAL A 422 -24.24 16.36 22.40
C VAL A 422 -24.10 17.01 21.03
N GLU A 423 -24.31 18.31 20.96
CA GLU A 423 -24.12 19.07 19.72
C GLU A 423 -22.63 19.35 19.48
N VAL A 424 -22.09 18.76 18.41
CA VAL A 424 -20.72 19.03 17.96
C VAL A 424 -20.76 20.10 16.87
N PRO A 425 -20.12 21.27 17.08
CA PRO A 425 -20.08 22.29 16.04
C PRO A 425 -19.35 21.73 14.81
N PRO A 426 -19.81 22.05 13.59
CA PRO A 426 -19.12 21.60 12.38
C PRO A 426 -17.69 22.13 12.36
N SER A 427 -16.76 21.33 11.86
CA SER A 427 -15.38 21.77 11.66
C SER A 427 -15.37 23.10 10.89
N PRO A 428 -14.57 24.09 11.34
CA PRO A 428 -14.52 25.36 10.66
C PRO A 428 -14.07 25.12 9.20
N CYS A 429 -14.84 25.60 8.22
CA CYS A 429 -14.51 25.54 6.78
C CYS A 429 -13.32 26.45 6.42
N THR A 430 -12.31 26.50 7.27
CA THR A 430 -11.08 27.27 7.10
C THR A 430 -10.03 26.35 6.52
N ALA A 431 -9.27 26.85 5.54
CA ALA A 431 -8.16 26.10 4.98
C ALA A 431 -7.16 25.72 6.08
N TYR A 432 -6.79 24.44 6.10
CA TYR A 432 -5.77 23.92 7.01
C TYR A 432 -4.41 24.56 6.79
N ARG A 433 -3.61 24.62 7.86
CA ARG A 433 -2.22 25.09 7.76
C ARG A 433 -1.42 24.16 6.85
N THR A 434 -0.71 24.74 5.89
CA THR A 434 0.13 24.01 4.96
C THR A 434 1.62 24.27 5.20
N LEU A 435 2.42 23.23 4.99
CA LEU A 435 3.88 23.26 5.02
C LEU A 435 4.41 22.67 3.70
N PRO A 436 5.57 23.11 3.20
CA PRO A 436 6.17 22.48 2.04
C PRO A 436 6.52 21.03 2.35
N PHE A 437 6.08 20.09 1.50
CA PHE A 437 6.71 18.78 1.47
C PHE A 437 7.98 18.97 0.66
N ALA A 438 9.11 19.20 1.33
CA ALA A 438 10.40 19.39 0.67
C ALA A 438 10.58 18.23 -0.31
N ALA A 439 10.54 18.48 -1.62
CA ALA A 439 10.82 17.43 -2.57
C ALA A 439 12.29 17.07 -2.37
N ASN A 440 12.58 15.96 -1.70
CA ASN A 440 13.96 15.53 -1.55
C ASN A 440 14.55 15.42 -2.97
N VAL A 441 15.55 16.27 -3.16
CA VAL A 441 16.60 16.32 -4.17
C VAL A 441 16.78 15.01 -4.92
N ALA A 442 16.56 15.07 -6.24
CA ALA A 442 17.06 14.19 -7.31
C ALA A 442 16.65 12.70 -7.33
#